data_AF-A0A811RCX0-F1
#
_entry.id   AF-A0A811RCX0-F1
#
_cell.length_a   1.000
_cell.length_b   1.000
_cell.length_c   1.000
_cell.angle_alpha   90.00
_cell.angle_beta   90.00
_cell.angle_gamma   90.00
#
_symmetry.space_group_name_H-M   'P 1'
#
loop_
_entity.id
_entity.type
_entity.pdbx_description
1 polymer ?
#
loop_
_entity_poly.entity_id
_entity_poly.type
_entity_poly.pdbx_seq_one_letter_code
_entity_poly.pdbx_strand_id
1 'polypeptide(L)'
;MSHPSDTPKYITKEQFVRYADEYVDHFNIFPKYSTSVESCEYDEVSNCWDVIARDLANGQVTEYTARFSVVATGENSEGIIPTIPGLHDFPGDVIHSSNYKSWNNYAGKGVLVVGCGNSGMEIAYDLASNGVETSLVIRSPVLGPISCIRGNTVEFEDGKKSDFDSLVFATGYKSTANTWLKNGESLLNANGMPKRELTDPWKGENGLYCVGLGMAGLAGISRDAKSVAADIKSAVDSMGPF
;
A
#
# COMPACT_ATOMS: atom_id res chain seq x y z
N MET A 1 -18.84 -13.75 0.32
CA MET A 1 -19.03 -15.22 0.28
C MET A 1 -18.50 -15.78 1.59
N SER A 2 -19.16 -16.78 2.17
CA SER A 2 -18.59 -17.46 3.34
C SER A 2 -17.42 -18.34 2.91
N HIS A 3 -16.35 -18.37 3.71
CA HIS A 3 -15.27 -19.34 3.48
C HIS A 3 -15.77 -20.77 3.77
N PRO A 4 -15.25 -21.79 3.05
CA PRO A 4 -15.48 -23.19 3.38
C PRO A 4 -15.15 -23.51 4.85
N SER A 5 -15.89 -24.44 5.46
CA SER A 5 -15.73 -24.78 6.88
C SER A 5 -14.37 -25.38 7.25
N ASP A 6 -13.65 -25.91 6.27
CA ASP A 6 -12.30 -26.48 6.38
C ASP A 6 -11.18 -25.47 6.11
N THR A 7 -11.53 -24.19 5.91
CA THR A 7 -10.53 -23.13 5.67
C THR A 7 -9.60 -23.00 6.87
N PRO A 8 -8.27 -23.05 6.67
CA PRO A 8 -7.32 -22.90 7.76
C PRO A 8 -7.40 -21.50 8.35
N LYS A 9 -7.02 -21.37 9.64
CA LYS A 9 -6.99 -20.07 10.34
C LYS A 9 -6.11 -19.03 9.62
N TYR A 10 -5.00 -19.48 9.02
CA TYR A 10 -4.11 -18.66 8.21
C TYR A 10 -4.14 -19.21 6.79
N ILE A 11 -4.77 -18.46 5.87
CA ILE A 11 -4.84 -18.83 4.47
C ILE A 11 -3.55 -18.45 3.75
N THR A 12 -3.18 -19.25 2.77
CA THR A 12 -2.07 -18.95 1.85
C THR A 12 -2.44 -17.81 0.90
N LYS A 13 -1.43 -17.19 0.29
CA LYS A 13 -1.61 -16.18 -0.76
C LYS A 13 -2.46 -16.73 -1.90
N GLU A 14 -2.22 -17.98 -2.31
CA GLU A 14 -2.91 -18.64 -3.41
C GLU A 14 -4.39 -18.89 -3.09
N GLN A 15 -4.71 -19.26 -1.85
CA GLN A 15 -6.09 -19.39 -1.39
C GLN A 15 -6.82 -18.03 -1.38
N PHE A 16 -6.13 -16.96 -0.97
CA PHE A 16 -6.72 -15.62 -0.97
C PHE A 16 -6.99 -15.10 -2.39
N VAL A 17 -6.03 -15.27 -3.32
CA VAL A 17 -6.20 -14.89 -4.73
C VAL A 17 -7.37 -15.64 -5.35
N ARG A 18 -7.45 -16.97 -5.14
CA ARG A 18 -8.57 -17.77 -5.63
C ARG A 18 -9.92 -17.28 -5.09
N TYR A 19 -10.00 -16.93 -3.81
CA TYR A 19 -11.23 -16.35 -3.25
C TYR A 19 -11.62 -15.03 -3.93
N ALA A 20 -10.65 -14.18 -4.29
CA ALA A 20 -10.92 -12.93 -5.01
C ALA A 20 -11.43 -13.19 -6.43
N ASP A 21 -10.85 -14.15 -7.15
CA ASP A 21 -11.31 -14.55 -8.49
C ASP A 21 -12.75 -15.09 -8.44
N GLU A 22 -13.03 -16.03 -7.51
CA GLU A 22 -14.37 -16.57 -7.29
C GLU A 22 -15.39 -15.48 -6.92
N TYR A 23 -14.97 -14.45 -6.17
CA TYR A 23 -15.82 -13.31 -5.82
C TYR A 23 -16.19 -12.49 -7.04
N VAL A 24 -15.24 -12.20 -7.93
CA VAL A 24 -15.48 -11.47 -9.18
C VAL A 24 -16.48 -12.23 -10.05
N ASP A 25 -16.30 -13.54 -10.20
CA ASP A 25 -17.20 -14.41 -10.97
C ASP A 25 -18.60 -14.47 -10.35
N HIS A 26 -18.70 -14.70 -9.04
CA HIS A 26 -19.98 -14.84 -8.34
C HIS A 26 -20.87 -13.60 -8.48
N PHE A 27 -20.27 -12.41 -8.42
CA PHE A 27 -21.00 -11.14 -8.50
C PHE A 27 -21.04 -10.54 -9.92
N ASN A 28 -20.52 -11.25 -10.94
CA ASN A 28 -20.41 -10.77 -12.32
C ASN A 28 -19.76 -9.38 -12.39
N ILE A 29 -18.65 -9.21 -11.69
CA ILE A 29 -17.87 -7.97 -11.72
C ILE A 29 -16.92 -8.07 -12.91
N PHE A 30 -16.72 -6.97 -13.64
CA PHE A 30 -15.82 -6.94 -14.80
C PHE A 30 -14.72 -5.88 -14.59
N PRO A 31 -13.70 -6.15 -13.75
CA PRO A 31 -12.59 -5.22 -13.58
C PRO A 31 -11.79 -5.08 -14.87
N LYS A 32 -11.41 -3.85 -15.21
CA LYS A 32 -10.47 -3.60 -16.30
C LYS A 32 -9.04 -3.69 -15.76
N TYR A 33 -8.46 -4.89 -15.84
CA TYR A 33 -7.06 -5.12 -15.44
C TYR A 33 -6.07 -4.44 -16.40
N SER A 34 -4.79 -4.42 -16.01
CA SER A 34 -3.69 -3.82 -16.79
C SER A 34 -3.98 -2.39 -17.26
N THR A 35 -4.75 -1.64 -16.47
CA THR A 35 -5.13 -0.26 -16.78
C THR A 35 -4.78 0.60 -15.57
N SER A 36 -3.93 1.60 -15.77
CA SER A 36 -3.54 2.54 -14.72
C SER A 36 -4.26 3.87 -14.92
N VAL A 37 -4.88 4.38 -13.86
CA VAL A 37 -5.36 5.78 -13.85
C VAL A 37 -4.14 6.69 -13.74
N GLU A 38 -4.03 7.65 -14.65
CA GLU A 38 -2.93 8.64 -14.71
C GLU A 38 -3.39 10.02 -14.21
N SER A 39 -4.66 10.35 -14.42
CA SER A 39 -5.28 11.58 -13.91
C SER A 39 -6.75 11.32 -13.58
N CYS A 40 -7.24 11.98 -12.54
CA CYS A 40 -8.66 12.03 -12.17
C CYS A 40 -8.93 13.43 -11.61
N GLU A 41 -9.70 14.23 -12.32
CA GLU A 41 -9.94 15.65 -12.01
C GLU A 41 -11.43 15.95 -12.06
N TYR A 42 -11.92 16.80 -11.17
CA TYR A 42 -13.33 17.19 -11.17
C TYR A 42 -13.54 18.42 -12.05
N ASP A 43 -14.38 18.28 -13.06
CA ASP A 43 -14.83 19.38 -13.90
C ASP A 43 -16.10 20.01 -13.32
N GLU A 44 -15.98 21.25 -12.83
CA GLU A 44 -17.10 22.02 -12.28
C GLU A 44 -18.16 22.39 -13.35
N VAL A 45 -17.79 22.41 -14.63
CA VAL A 45 -18.73 22.74 -15.71
C VAL A 45 -19.67 21.58 -15.97
N SER A 46 -19.14 20.38 -16.19
CA SER A 46 -19.94 19.16 -16.41
C SER A 46 -20.44 18.52 -15.12
N ASN A 47 -19.95 18.95 -13.95
CA ASN A 47 -20.21 18.33 -12.65
C ASN A 47 -19.88 16.84 -12.63
N CYS A 48 -18.75 16.48 -13.26
CA CYS A 48 -18.27 15.12 -13.39
C CYS A 48 -16.76 15.05 -13.17
N TRP A 49 -16.29 13.84 -12.87
CA TRP A 49 -14.88 13.48 -12.84
C TRP A 49 -14.44 13.06 -14.23
N ASP A 50 -13.41 13.72 -14.75
CA ASP A 50 -12.69 13.30 -15.95
C ASP A 50 -11.49 12.45 -15.55
N VAL A 51 -11.44 11.23 -16.10
CA VAL A 51 -10.47 10.20 -15.75
C VAL A 51 -9.68 9.81 -16.98
N ILE A 52 -8.36 9.99 -16.92
CA ILE A 52 -7.43 9.53 -17.93
C ILE A 52 -6.82 8.23 -17.45
N ALA A 53 -7.01 7.14 -18.20
CA ALA A 53 -6.40 5.86 -17.89
C ALA A 53 -5.61 5.31 -19.08
N ARG A 54 -4.48 4.66 -18.79
CA ARG A 54 -3.60 4.03 -19.76
C ARG A 54 -3.63 2.51 -19.63
N ASP A 55 -3.87 1.84 -20.74
CA ASP A 55 -3.62 0.40 -20.88
C ASP A 55 -2.11 0.13 -20.87
N LEU A 56 -1.66 -0.70 -19.94
CA LEU A 56 -0.24 -0.99 -19.72
C LEU A 56 0.34 -1.99 -20.72
N ALA A 57 -0.50 -2.73 -21.44
CA ALA A 57 -0.07 -3.71 -22.42
C ALA A 57 0.23 -3.06 -23.78
N ASN A 58 -0.59 -2.10 -24.21
CA ASN A 58 -0.47 -1.46 -25.52
C ASN A 58 -0.25 0.06 -25.48
N GLY A 59 -0.29 0.68 -24.30
CA GLY A 59 -0.07 2.11 -24.10
C GLY A 59 -1.27 3.00 -24.47
N GLN A 60 -2.40 2.43 -24.88
CA GLN A 60 -3.60 3.16 -25.29
C GLN A 60 -4.16 3.97 -24.11
N VAL A 61 -4.44 5.24 -24.37
CA VAL A 61 -5.08 6.14 -23.42
C VAL A 61 -6.57 6.16 -23.69
N THR A 62 -7.38 6.04 -22.63
CA THR A 62 -8.84 6.15 -22.66
C THR A 62 -9.28 7.20 -21.65
N GLU A 63 -10.20 8.05 -22.07
CA GLU A 63 -10.86 9.04 -21.21
C GLU A 63 -12.22 8.49 -20.76
N TYR A 64 -12.55 8.67 -19.48
CA TYR A 64 -13.84 8.35 -18.90
C TYR A 64 -14.40 9.57 -18.19
N THR A 65 -15.71 9.68 -18.18
CA THR A 65 -16.44 10.67 -17.38
C THR A 65 -17.30 9.94 -16.37
N ALA A 66 -17.23 10.32 -15.09
CA ALA A 66 -17.95 9.67 -14.01
C ALA A 66 -18.54 10.67 -13.02
N ARG A 67 -19.75 10.41 -12.52
CA ARG A 67 -20.39 11.27 -11.51
C ARG A 67 -19.84 11.05 -10.10
N PHE A 68 -19.28 9.87 -9.86
CA PHE A 68 -18.73 9.47 -8.58
C PHE A 68 -17.37 8.85 -8.80
N SER A 69 -16.42 9.14 -7.91
CA SER A 69 -15.06 8.61 -7.94
C SER A 69 -14.75 7.93 -6.61
N VAL A 70 -14.38 6.64 -6.64
CA VAL A 70 -14.07 5.87 -5.42
C VAL A 70 -12.59 5.46 -5.44
N VAL A 71 -11.81 6.07 -4.57
CA VAL A 71 -10.37 5.81 -4.43
C VAL A 71 -10.15 4.58 -3.55
N ALA A 72 -9.76 3.47 -4.17
CA ALA A 72 -9.49 2.19 -3.51
C ALA A 72 -8.07 1.65 -3.82
N THR A 73 -7.10 2.55 -4.00
CA THR A 73 -5.72 2.21 -4.44
C THR A 73 -4.80 1.68 -3.34
N GLY A 74 -5.30 1.59 -2.10
CA GLY A 74 -4.53 1.20 -0.93
C GLY A 74 -3.58 2.29 -0.42
N GLU A 75 -3.12 2.10 0.81
CA GLU A 75 -2.23 3.03 1.54
C GLU A 75 -0.74 2.73 1.33
N ASN A 76 -0.40 1.49 0.90
CA ASN A 76 0.96 0.99 0.81
C ASN A 76 1.44 0.93 -0.65
N SER A 77 1.64 2.08 -1.29
CA SER A 77 1.96 2.15 -2.72
C SER A 77 3.47 2.15 -2.98
N GLU A 78 4.19 3.14 -2.45
CA GLU A 78 5.64 3.29 -2.70
C GLU A 78 6.43 3.09 -1.42
N GLY A 79 7.40 2.18 -1.46
CA GLY A 79 8.26 1.87 -0.32
C GLY A 79 9.17 3.03 0.06
N ILE A 80 9.35 3.26 1.37
CA ILE A 80 10.19 4.34 1.87
C ILE A 80 11.53 3.76 2.27
N ILE A 81 12.61 4.11 1.57
CA ILE A 81 13.98 3.90 2.06
C ILE A 81 14.49 5.27 2.55
N PRO A 82 14.84 5.42 3.83
CA PRO A 82 15.31 6.70 4.36
C PRO A 82 16.68 7.06 3.77
N THR A 83 16.91 8.35 3.58
CA THR A 83 18.24 8.86 3.21
C THR A 83 19.20 8.65 4.39
N ILE A 84 20.19 7.77 4.21
CA ILE A 84 21.22 7.49 5.21
C ILE A 84 22.59 7.82 4.60
N PRO A 85 23.45 8.58 5.30
CA PRO A 85 24.81 8.86 4.81
C PRO A 85 25.58 7.57 4.51
N GLY A 86 26.12 7.47 3.28
CA GLY A 86 26.91 6.32 2.81
C GLY A 86 26.11 5.10 2.37
N LEU A 87 24.76 5.12 2.43
CA LEU A 87 23.92 4.00 1.97
C LEU A 87 24.11 3.66 0.49
N HIS A 88 24.34 4.68 -0.35
CA HIS A 88 24.57 4.51 -1.79
C HIS A 88 25.90 3.81 -2.13
N ASP A 89 26.86 3.82 -1.19
CA ASP A 89 28.17 3.17 -1.33
C ASP A 89 28.19 1.77 -0.70
N PHE A 90 27.06 1.31 -0.14
CA PHE A 90 26.97 -0.02 0.46
C PHE A 90 27.17 -1.08 -0.64
N PRO A 91 28.15 -2.00 -0.49
CA PRO A 91 28.53 -2.91 -1.56
C PRO A 91 27.57 -4.10 -1.75
N GLY A 92 26.67 -4.32 -0.78
CA GLY A 92 25.72 -5.43 -0.78
C GLY A 92 24.32 -5.03 -1.26
N ASP A 93 23.37 -5.95 -1.07
CA ASP A 93 21.99 -5.72 -1.51
C ASP A 93 21.26 -4.72 -0.59
N VAL A 94 20.69 -3.67 -1.16
CA VAL A 94 19.81 -2.72 -0.45
C VAL A 94 18.43 -2.79 -1.06
N ILE A 95 17.44 -3.25 -0.30
CA ILE A 95 16.06 -3.35 -0.78
C ILE A 95 15.05 -2.77 0.22
N HIS A 96 13.91 -2.30 -0.29
CA HIS A 96 12.71 -2.13 0.52
C HIS A 96 11.97 -3.46 0.68
N SER A 97 11.24 -3.63 1.78
CA SER A 97 10.45 -4.83 2.09
C SER A 97 9.47 -5.25 0.98
N SER A 98 8.96 -4.31 0.17
CA SER A 98 8.13 -4.59 -1.00
C SER A 98 8.80 -5.47 -2.07
N ASN A 99 10.13 -5.44 -2.11
CA ASN A 99 10.94 -6.20 -3.05
C ASN A 99 11.46 -7.51 -2.46
N TYR A 100 11.25 -7.76 -1.16
CA TYR A 100 11.56 -9.05 -0.54
C TYR A 100 10.65 -10.14 -1.13
N LYS A 101 11.23 -11.30 -1.43
CA LYS A 101 10.51 -12.45 -2.02
C LYS A 101 10.62 -13.71 -1.19
N SER A 102 11.82 -14.03 -0.71
CA SER A 102 12.11 -15.24 0.04
C SER A 102 13.51 -15.16 0.67
N TRP A 103 13.69 -15.85 1.79
CA TRP A 103 14.97 -16.02 2.47
C TRP A 103 16.07 -16.62 1.58
N ASN A 104 15.72 -17.40 0.56
CA ASN A 104 16.68 -18.10 -0.31
C ASN A 104 17.74 -17.16 -0.92
N ASN A 105 17.39 -15.91 -1.19
CA ASN A 105 18.30 -14.91 -1.77
C ASN A 105 19.39 -14.43 -0.78
N TYR A 106 19.26 -14.81 0.48
CA TYR A 106 20.09 -14.37 1.61
C TYR A 106 20.79 -15.53 2.33
N ALA A 107 20.74 -16.75 1.77
CA ALA A 107 21.44 -17.89 2.34
C ALA A 107 22.95 -17.60 2.47
N GLY A 108 23.48 -17.78 3.68
CA GLY A 108 24.90 -17.53 3.99
C GLY A 108 25.31 -16.06 4.11
N LYS A 109 24.36 -15.11 4.08
CA LYS A 109 24.60 -13.67 4.27
C LYS A 109 24.24 -13.21 5.68
N GLY A 110 24.94 -12.19 6.18
CA GLY A 110 24.50 -11.38 7.31
C GLY A 110 23.50 -10.31 6.85
N VAL A 111 22.26 -10.38 7.33
CA VAL A 111 21.17 -9.48 6.91
C VAL A 111 20.75 -8.57 8.05
N LEU A 112 20.71 -7.26 7.77
CA LEU A 112 20.07 -6.29 8.65
C LEU A 112 18.66 -5.95 8.15
N VAL A 113 17.65 -6.25 8.96
CA VAL A 113 16.27 -5.80 8.75
C VAL A 113 16.05 -4.51 9.53
N VAL A 114 15.61 -3.44 8.85
CA VAL A 114 15.42 -2.11 9.44
C VAL A 114 13.92 -1.83 9.60
N GLY A 115 13.45 -1.75 10.84
CA GLY A 115 12.05 -1.52 11.19
C GLY A 115 11.35 -2.76 11.73
N CYS A 116 10.45 -2.55 12.71
CA CYS A 116 9.79 -3.63 13.46
C CYS A 116 8.26 -3.63 13.33
N GLY A 117 7.74 -3.10 12.21
CA GLY A 117 6.34 -3.30 11.84
C GLY A 117 6.08 -4.73 11.35
N ASN A 118 4.86 -5.01 10.87
CA ASN A 118 4.46 -6.34 10.40
C ASN A 118 5.48 -6.95 9.43
N SER A 119 5.80 -6.25 8.33
CA SER A 119 6.74 -6.76 7.34
C SER A 119 8.15 -6.97 7.91
N GLY A 120 8.62 -6.08 8.80
CA GLY A 120 9.94 -6.23 9.40
C GLY A 120 10.04 -7.47 10.29
N MET A 121 9.01 -7.71 11.10
CA MET A 121 8.93 -8.90 11.94
C MET A 121 8.79 -10.19 11.12
N GLU A 122 7.91 -10.20 10.12
CA GLU A 122 7.70 -11.37 9.26
C GLU A 122 8.94 -11.73 8.45
N ILE A 123 9.62 -10.73 7.86
CA ILE A 123 10.86 -10.95 7.10
C ILE A 123 11.97 -11.42 8.04
N ALA A 124 12.16 -10.79 9.19
CA ALA A 124 13.17 -11.22 10.15
C ALA A 124 12.90 -12.66 10.63
N TYR A 125 11.64 -13.02 10.85
CA TYR A 125 11.24 -14.37 11.21
C TYR A 125 11.48 -15.38 10.07
N ASP A 126 11.15 -15.05 8.82
CA ASP A 126 11.39 -15.91 7.66
C ASP A 126 12.89 -16.18 7.47
N LEU A 127 13.73 -15.14 7.55
CA LEU A 127 15.18 -15.27 7.45
C LEU A 127 15.75 -16.13 8.60
N ALA A 128 15.45 -15.78 9.85
CA ALA A 128 16.00 -16.46 11.01
C ALA A 128 15.54 -17.92 11.12
N SER A 129 14.27 -18.21 10.80
CA SER A 129 13.73 -19.58 10.83
C SER A 129 14.35 -20.49 9.77
N ASN A 130 14.93 -19.91 8.72
CA ASN A 130 15.63 -20.63 7.66
C ASN A 130 17.16 -20.52 7.79
N GLY A 131 17.68 -20.12 8.95
CA GLY A 131 19.11 -20.17 9.28
C GLY A 131 19.96 -19.03 8.72
N VAL A 132 19.35 -17.94 8.24
CA VAL A 132 20.08 -16.74 7.83
C VAL A 132 20.48 -15.93 9.06
N GLU A 133 21.74 -15.46 9.11
CA GLU A 133 22.21 -14.57 10.17
C GLU A 133 21.48 -13.23 10.08
N THR A 134 20.56 -12.99 11.01
CA THR A 134 19.60 -11.90 10.90
C THR A 134 19.68 -10.98 12.12
N SER A 135 19.91 -9.70 11.87
CA SER A 135 19.78 -8.64 12.87
C SER A 135 18.55 -7.80 12.58
N LEU A 136 17.86 -7.34 13.62
CA LEU A 136 16.71 -6.46 13.51
C LEU A 136 17.01 -5.14 14.23
N VAL A 137 16.96 -4.03 13.49
CA VAL A 137 17.05 -2.69 14.07
C VAL A 137 15.66 -2.14 14.26
N ILE A 138 15.37 -1.83 15.51
CA ILE A 138 14.11 -1.23 15.94
C ILE A 138 14.37 0.25 16.23
N ARG A 139 13.51 1.15 15.75
CA ARG A 139 13.50 2.53 16.26
C ARG A 139 12.87 2.48 17.66
N SER A 140 13.69 2.19 18.66
CA SER A 140 13.34 2.10 20.07
C SER A 140 14.46 2.74 20.88
N PRO A 141 14.20 3.27 22.08
CA PRO A 141 15.27 3.73 22.99
C PRO A 141 16.34 2.67 23.36
N VAL A 142 16.24 1.41 22.90
CA VAL A 142 17.17 0.30 23.18
C VAL A 142 18.22 0.08 22.08
N LEU A 143 17.92 0.44 20.82
CA LEU A 143 18.86 0.45 19.70
C LEU A 143 18.65 1.73 18.91
N GLY A 144 19.70 2.56 18.82
CA GLY A 144 19.64 3.79 18.05
C GLY A 144 19.43 3.50 16.56
N PRO A 145 18.72 4.36 15.81
CA PRO A 145 18.64 4.27 14.36
C PRO A 145 20.04 4.29 13.72
N ILE A 146 20.12 3.88 12.46
CA ILE A 146 21.38 3.92 11.70
C ILE A 146 21.85 5.37 11.58
N SER A 147 23.07 5.65 12.01
CA SER A 147 23.67 6.98 11.93
C SER A 147 24.37 7.19 10.58
N CYS A 148 25.15 6.20 10.13
CA CYS A 148 25.77 6.19 8.80
C CYS A 148 26.21 4.77 8.41
N ILE A 149 26.59 4.62 7.15
CA ILE A 149 27.12 3.39 6.57
C ILE A 149 28.47 3.69 5.93
N ARG A 150 29.45 2.81 6.13
CA ARG A 150 30.81 2.94 5.57
C ARG A 150 31.26 1.58 5.04
N GLY A 151 31.25 1.40 3.72
CA GLY A 151 31.44 0.08 3.12
C GLY A 151 30.32 -0.86 3.56
N ASN A 152 30.66 -2.03 4.10
CA ASN A 152 29.71 -2.99 4.66
C ASN A 152 29.36 -2.73 6.14
N THR A 153 30.06 -1.80 6.80
CA THR A 153 29.83 -1.50 8.22
C THR A 153 28.69 -0.50 8.40
N VAL A 154 27.69 -0.89 9.19
CA VAL A 154 26.59 -0.05 9.65
C VAL A 154 26.93 0.48 11.04
N GLU A 155 26.88 1.80 11.22
CA GLU A 155 27.04 2.47 12.51
C GLU A 155 25.68 2.92 13.04
N PHE A 156 25.42 2.64 14.31
CA PHE A 156 24.18 2.99 15.01
C PHE A 156 24.38 4.26 15.84
N GLU A 157 23.30 4.95 16.20
CA GLU A 157 23.39 6.16 17.03
C GLU A 157 23.97 5.92 18.43
N ASP A 158 23.92 4.67 18.94
CA ASP A 158 24.56 4.30 20.21
C ASP A 158 26.08 4.08 20.09
N GLY A 159 26.65 4.30 18.90
CA GLY A 159 28.06 4.14 18.57
C GLY A 159 28.47 2.70 18.27
N LYS A 160 27.56 1.71 18.38
CA LYS A 160 27.86 0.33 17.96
C LYS A 160 28.02 0.27 16.45
N LYS A 161 28.83 -0.69 16.01
CA LYS A 161 29.14 -0.95 14.60
C LYS A 161 29.03 -2.44 14.33
N SER A 162 28.47 -2.81 13.19
CA SER A 162 28.39 -4.20 12.74
C SER A 162 28.39 -4.26 11.23
N ASP A 163 28.98 -5.33 10.69
CA ASP A 163 29.05 -5.56 9.26
C ASP A 163 27.84 -6.36 8.77
N PHE A 164 27.35 -6.03 7.58
CA PHE A 164 26.24 -6.73 6.93
C PHE A 164 26.50 -6.88 5.43
N ASP A 165 25.95 -7.95 4.85
CA ASP A 165 25.98 -8.22 3.41
C ASP A 165 24.71 -7.73 2.71
N SER A 166 23.62 -7.51 3.46
CA SER A 166 22.35 -7.07 2.90
C SER A 166 21.53 -6.26 3.89
N LEU A 167 20.83 -5.25 3.39
CA LEU A 167 19.96 -4.36 4.14
C LEU A 167 18.53 -4.46 3.59
N VAL A 168 17.58 -4.84 4.45
CA VAL A 168 16.16 -4.90 4.12
C VAL A 168 15.39 -3.84 4.90
N PHE A 169 14.97 -2.79 4.21
CA PHE A 169 14.23 -1.68 4.78
C PHE A 169 12.73 -1.99 4.86
N ALA A 170 12.25 -2.29 6.07
CA ALA A 170 10.83 -2.44 6.42
C ALA A 170 10.29 -1.16 7.08
N THR A 171 10.55 -0.02 6.43
CA THR A 171 10.35 1.33 6.96
C THR A 171 9.03 1.98 6.55
N GLY A 172 8.11 1.19 6.00
CA GLY A 172 6.75 1.61 5.65
C GLY A 172 6.64 2.15 4.23
N TYR A 173 5.46 2.64 3.90
CA TYR A 173 5.09 3.08 2.55
C TYR A 173 4.51 4.49 2.60
N LYS A 174 4.44 5.12 1.43
CA LYS A 174 3.60 6.30 1.18
C LYS A 174 2.50 5.97 0.17
N SER A 175 1.34 6.60 0.36
CA SER A 175 0.26 6.61 -0.63
C SER A 175 0.68 7.47 -1.82
N THR A 176 0.26 7.06 -3.02
CA THR A 176 0.44 7.82 -4.26
C THR A 176 -0.85 8.48 -4.73
N ALA A 177 -1.94 8.44 -3.95
CA ALA A 177 -3.24 8.95 -4.37
C ALA A 177 -3.18 10.40 -4.90
N ASN A 178 -2.45 11.29 -4.21
CA ASN A 178 -2.32 12.70 -4.60
C ASN A 178 -1.50 12.93 -5.88
N THR A 179 -0.81 11.92 -6.44
CA THR A 179 -0.03 12.12 -7.68
C THR A 179 -0.93 12.19 -8.90
N TRP A 180 -2.03 11.44 -8.91
CA TRP A 180 -2.97 11.31 -10.02
C TRP A 180 -4.36 11.90 -9.72
N LEU A 181 -4.81 11.88 -8.47
CA LEU A 181 -6.07 12.51 -8.07
C LEU A 181 -5.88 14.02 -7.90
N LYS A 182 -6.56 14.80 -8.73
CA LYS A 182 -6.66 16.27 -8.64
C LYS A 182 -7.95 16.63 -7.90
N ASN A 183 -7.96 17.77 -7.21
CA ASN A 183 -9.09 18.22 -6.39
C ASN A 183 -9.51 17.23 -5.28
N GLY A 184 -8.57 16.40 -4.82
CA GLY A 184 -8.80 15.40 -3.76
C GLY A 184 -8.75 15.98 -2.34
N GLU A 185 -8.47 17.27 -2.18
CA GLU A 185 -8.18 17.92 -0.89
C GLU A 185 -9.39 17.95 0.04
N SER A 186 -10.62 17.80 -0.47
CA SER A 186 -11.80 17.66 0.39
C SER A 186 -11.73 16.38 1.24
N LEU A 187 -11.05 15.35 0.76
CA LEU A 187 -10.97 14.03 1.39
C LEU A 187 -9.58 13.67 1.91
N LEU A 188 -8.54 13.90 1.10
CA LEU A 188 -7.17 13.48 1.38
C LEU A 188 -6.33 14.62 1.96
N ASN A 189 -5.47 14.29 2.90
CA ASN A 189 -4.41 15.16 3.41
C ASN A 189 -3.20 15.16 2.47
N ALA A 190 -2.18 15.96 2.78
CA ALA A 190 -0.98 16.11 1.96
C ALA A 190 -0.22 14.79 1.71
N ASN A 191 -0.38 13.77 2.56
CA ASN A 191 0.26 12.46 2.43
C ASN A 191 -0.58 11.46 1.60
N GLY A 192 -1.67 11.91 0.97
CA GLY A 192 -2.57 11.04 0.20
C GLY A 192 -3.39 10.09 1.06
N MET A 193 -3.62 10.48 2.32
CA MET A 193 -4.38 9.70 3.31
C MET A 193 -5.65 10.44 3.73
N PRO A 194 -6.74 9.74 4.10
CA PRO A 194 -7.98 10.39 4.52
C PRO A 194 -7.77 11.29 5.74
N LYS A 195 -8.42 12.45 5.71
CA LYS A 195 -8.44 13.42 6.82
C LYS A 195 -9.19 12.83 8.01
N ARG A 196 -8.54 12.78 9.19
CA ARG A 196 -9.08 12.13 10.39
C ARG A 196 -10.08 13.01 11.15
N GLU A 197 -10.04 14.31 10.88
CA GLU A 197 -10.94 15.33 11.40
C GLU A 197 -12.33 15.28 10.76
N LEU A 198 -12.51 14.52 9.68
CA LEU A 198 -13.81 14.32 9.05
C LEU A 198 -14.70 13.41 9.89
N THR A 199 -15.98 13.76 10.00
CA THR A 199 -17.01 12.90 10.62
C THR A 199 -17.13 11.58 9.86
N ASP A 200 -17.04 11.65 8.54
CA ASP A 200 -17.03 10.51 7.62
C ASP A 200 -15.73 10.48 6.82
N PRO A 201 -14.65 9.85 7.32
CA PRO A 201 -13.32 9.86 6.69
C PRO A 201 -13.24 9.03 5.40
N TRP A 202 -14.39 8.60 4.87
CA TRP A 202 -14.54 7.85 3.62
C TRP A 202 -15.23 8.68 2.52
N LYS A 203 -15.74 9.90 2.85
CA LYS A 203 -16.54 10.74 1.96
C LYS A 203 -15.94 12.14 1.82
N GLY A 204 -15.72 12.55 0.57
CA GLY A 204 -15.31 13.90 0.17
C GLY A 204 -16.45 14.67 -0.49
N GLU A 205 -16.09 15.79 -1.10
CA GLU A 205 -17.00 16.60 -1.91
C GLU A 205 -17.18 16.00 -3.32
N ASN A 206 -18.17 16.50 -4.07
CA ASN A 206 -18.34 16.22 -5.50
C ASN A 206 -18.42 14.73 -5.87
N GLY A 207 -18.97 13.90 -4.99
CA GLY A 207 -19.06 12.45 -5.22
C GLY A 207 -17.72 11.72 -5.14
N LEU A 208 -16.71 12.31 -4.51
CA LEU A 208 -15.44 11.66 -4.17
C LEU A 208 -15.58 10.81 -2.91
N TYR A 209 -15.04 9.60 -2.96
CA TYR A 209 -15.00 8.68 -1.84
C TYR A 209 -13.65 7.98 -1.77
N CYS A 210 -13.35 7.38 -0.62
CA CYS A 210 -12.22 6.46 -0.48
C CYS A 210 -12.61 5.21 0.31
N VAL A 211 -12.00 4.09 -0.04
CA VAL A 211 -12.22 2.79 0.61
C VAL A 211 -10.87 2.18 0.95
N GLY A 212 -10.68 1.77 2.21
CA GLY A 212 -9.49 1.00 2.60
C GLY A 212 -8.21 1.78 2.84
N LEU A 213 -8.28 3.11 2.82
CA LEU A 213 -7.16 4.00 3.15
C LEU A 213 -7.09 4.36 4.65
N GLY A 214 -8.05 3.89 5.46
CA GLY A 214 -8.16 4.20 6.89
C GLY A 214 -7.34 3.30 7.83
N MET A 215 -6.45 2.44 7.32
CA MET A 215 -5.65 1.50 8.13
C MET A 215 -6.47 0.55 9.02
N ALA A 216 -7.72 0.25 8.67
CA ALA A 216 -8.65 -0.56 9.48
C ALA A 216 -8.79 -2.02 9.00
N GLY A 217 -7.87 -2.46 8.13
CA GLY A 217 -7.87 -3.80 7.55
C GLY A 217 -9.12 -4.14 6.74
N LEU A 218 -9.34 -5.43 6.47
CA LEU A 218 -10.45 -5.91 5.63
C LEU A 218 -11.84 -5.57 6.20
N ALA A 219 -11.98 -5.54 7.53
CA ALA A 219 -13.23 -5.17 8.18
C ALA A 219 -13.55 -3.68 7.95
N GLY A 220 -12.54 -2.81 8.01
CA GLY A 220 -12.66 -1.40 7.65
C GLY A 220 -13.05 -1.21 6.19
N ILE A 221 -12.33 -1.86 5.27
CA ILE A 221 -12.62 -1.86 3.83
C ILE A 221 -14.09 -2.24 3.57
N SER A 222 -14.59 -3.30 4.21
CA SER A 222 -15.98 -3.72 4.04
C SER A 222 -16.99 -2.70 4.56
N ARG A 223 -16.68 -2.02 5.67
CA ARG A 223 -17.53 -0.97 6.23
C ARG A 223 -17.57 0.24 5.28
N ASP A 224 -16.41 0.73 4.86
CA ASP A 224 -16.29 1.86 3.95
C ASP A 224 -17.04 1.59 2.65
N ALA A 225 -16.83 0.42 2.03
CA ALA A 225 -17.50 0.04 0.79
C ALA A 225 -19.03 0.01 0.92
N LYS A 226 -19.56 -0.45 2.06
CA LYS A 226 -21.01 -0.44 2.34
C LYS A 226 -21.55 0.96 2.53
N SER A 227 -20.84 1.81 3.26
CA SER A 227 -21.23 3.22 3.46
C SER A 227 -21.22 4.00 2.14
N VAL A 228 -20.17 3.85 1.34
CA VAL A 228 -20.04 4.46 0.01
C VAL A 228 -21.18 4.01 -0.91
N ALA A 229 -21.45 2.70 -0.97
CA ALA A 229 -22.53 2.19 -1.81
C ALA A 229 -23.91 2.71 -1.39
N ALA A 230 -24.17 2.82 -0.09
CA ALA A 230 -25.43 3.37 0.43
C ALA A 230 -25.59 4.87 0.09
N ASP A 231 -24.50 5.63 0.21
CA ASP A 231 -24.48 7.06 -0.10
C ASP A 231 -24.70 7.32 -1.60
N ILE A 232 -23.95 6.61 -2.47
CA ILE A 232 -24.13 6.68 -3.92
C ILE A 232 -25.55 6.30 -4.31
N LYS A 233 -26.11 5.24 -3.73
CA LYS A 233 -27.50 4.85 -3.98
C LYS A 233 -28.47 5.98 -3.62
N SER A 234 -28.33 6.57 -2.43
CA SER A 234 -29.19 7.69 -2.00
C SER A 234 -29.05 8.89 -2.94
N ALA A 235 -27.84 9.18 -3.41
CA ALA A 235 -27.59 10.25 -4.36
C ALA A 235 -28.29 9.98 -5.70
N VAL A 236 -28.12 8.78 -6.26
CA VAL A 236 -28.78 8.35 -7.50
C VAL A 236 -30.31 8.39 -7.36
N ASP A 237 -30.86 7.87 -6.27
CA ASP A 237 -32.32 7.86 -6.02
C ASP A 237 -32.90 9.29 -5.97
N SER A 238 -32.12 10.28 -5.48
CA SER A 238 -32.54 11.68 -5.41
C SER A 238 -32.46 12.44 -6.73
N MET A 239 -31.72 11.92 -7.71
CA MET A 239 -31.56 12.55 -9.04
C MET A 239 -32.72 12.25 -9.98
N GLY A 240 -33.64 11.37 -9.59
CA GLY A 240 -34.74 10.88 -10.43
C GLY A 240 -34.27 9.88 -11.49
N PRO A 241 -35.22 9.21 -12.19
CA PRO A 241 -34.88 8.33 -13.30
C PRO A 241 -34.27 9.14 -14.47
N PHE A 242 -33.24 8.57 -15.09
CA PHE A 242 -32.68 9.05 -16.35
C PHE A 242 -33.71 9.05 -17.49
#